data_AF-A0AAP1F0D1-F1
#
_entry.id   AF-A0AAP1F0D1-F1
#
_cell.length_a   1.000
_cell.length_b   1.000
_cell.length_c   1.000
_cell.angle_alpha   90.00
_cell.angle_beta   90.00
_cell.angle_gamma   90.00
#
_symmetry.space_group_name_H-M   'P 1'
#
loop_
_entity.id
_entity.type
_entity.pdbx_description
1 polymer ?
#
loop_
_entity_poly.entity_id
_entity_poly.type
_entity_poly.pdbx_seq_one_letter_code
_entity_poly.pdbx_strand_id
1 'polypeptide(L)'
;MKRKRKLRYLIAEKPSKLKQIKNKRELKLAKRWEHTKASLRAKVEHPFRVIKRQFGYAKVRYRGLAKNTAQMLTLFALSNLWLKRKHLLPAVVDVRL
;
A
#
# COMPACT_ATOMS: atom_id res chain seq x y z
N MET A 1 -12.86 28.91 -7.04
CA MET A 1 -12.25 28.90 -5.68
C MET A 1 -12.19 27.48 -5.13
N LYS A 2 -11.01 26.93 -4.81
CA LYS A 2 -10.90 25.61 -4.14
C LYS A 2 -11.05 25.80 -2.62
N ARG A 3 -12.11 25.27 -2.01
CA ARG A 3 -12.27 25.23 -0.54
C ARG A 3 -11.10 24.45 0.07
N LYS A 4 -10.29 25.09 0.92
CA LYS A 4 -9.25 24.39 1.71
C LYS A 4 -9.94 23.53 2.76
N ARG A 5 -10.00 22.21 2.53
CA ARG A 5 -10.44 21.24 3.54
C ARG A 5 -9.33 21.06 4.59
N LYS A 6 -9.69 21.09 5.87
CA LYS A 6 -8.76 20.81 6.98
C LYS A 6 -8.40 19.32 6.96
N LEU A 7 -7.18 19.00 6.50
CA LEU A 7 -6.64 17.63 6.47
C LEU A 7 -6.22 17.21 7.89
N ARG A 8 -6.64 16.01 8.33
CA ARG A 8 -6.14 15.36 9.55
C ARG A 8 -5.23 14.21 9.15
N TYR A 9 -4.00 14.23 9.65
CA TYR A 9 -3.02 13.16 9.42
C TYR A 9 -3.10 12.13 10.54
N LEU A 10 -3.30 10.86 10.19
CA LEU A 10 -3.32 9.75 11.14
C LEU A 10 -1.94 9.08 11.15
N ILE A 11 -1.04 9.60 11.97
CA ILE A 11 0.32 9.07 12.12
C ILE A 11 0.31 7.96 13.17
N ALA A 12 1.04 6.88 12.93
CA ALA A 12 1.18 5.78 13.89
C ALA A 12 2.09 6.20 15.05
N GLU A 13 1.66 5.90 16.28
CA GLU A 13 2.38 6.32 17.49
C GLU A 13 3.47 5.31 17.87
N LYS A 14 4.54 5.80 18.54
CA LYS A 14 5.63 4.93 18.98
C LYS A 14 5.15 3.88 20.01
N PRO A 15 5.63 2.62 19.94
CA PRO A 15 5.27 1.58 20.90
C PRO A 15 5.58 1.94 22.36
N SER A 16 6.63 2.74 22.62
CA SER A 16 7.00 3.20 23.96
C SER A 16 5.92 4.07 24.61
N LYS A 17 5.30 4.96 23.84
CA LYS A 17 4.18 5.80 24.32
C LYS A 17 2.93 4.99 24.59
N LEU A 18 2.67 3.95 23.79
CA LEU A 18 1.56 3.02 24.06
C LEU A 18 1.76 2.30 25.40
N LYS A 19 3.00 1.89 25.72
CA LYS A 19 3.31 1.21 26.99
C LYS A 19 3.12 2.10 28.23
N GLN A 20 3.09 3.42 28.08
CA GLN A 20 2.85 4.35 29.20
C GLN A 20 1.38 4.41 29.64
N ILE A 21 0.45 3.89 28.83
CA ILE A 21 -0.98 3.87 29.16
C ILE A 21 -1.23 2.84 30.27
N LYS A 22 -1.54 3.33 31.47
CA LYS A 22 -1.80 2.49 32.65
C LYS A 22 -3.14 1.74 32.57
N ASN A 23 -4.16 2.37 31.97
CA ASN A 23 -5.48 1.77 31.84
C ASN A 23 -5.49 0.70 30.74
N LYS A 24 -5.80 -0.55 31.13
CA LYS A 24 -5.83 -1.70 30.21
C LYS A 24 -6.85 -1.56 29.08
N ARG A 25 -8.00 -0.91 29.34
CA ARG A 25 -9.06 -0.71 28.32
C ARG A 25 -8.61 0.28 27.25
N GLU A 26 -8.05 1.41 27.68
CA GLU A 26 -7.51 2.44 26.78
C GLU A 26 -6.33 1.92 25.96
N LEU A 27 -5.43 1.16 26.59
CA LEU A 27 -4.32 0.51 25.90
C LEU A 27 -4.80 -0.42 24.78
N LYS A 28 -5.85 -1.22 25.04
CA LYS A 28 -6.43 -2.13 24.04
C LYS A 28 -7.02 -1.35 22.85
N LEU A 29 -7.72 -0.25 23.13
CA LEU A 29 -8.29 0.60 22.09
C LEU A 29 -7.19 1.28 21.25
N ALA A 30 -6.18 1.84 21.90
CA ALA A 30 -5.03 2.48 21.23
C ALA A 30 -4.31 1.48 20.33
N LYS A 31 -4.00 0.27 20.83
CA LYS A 31 -3.40 -0.81 20.02
C LYS A 31 -4.25 -1.17 18.81
N ARG A 32 -5.58 -1.23 18.95
CA ARG A 32 -6.48 -1.52 17.83
C ARG A 32 -6.39 -0.44 16.74
N TRP A 33 -6.36 0.83 17.13
CA TRP A 33 -6.19 1.94 16.19
C TRP A 33 -4.85 1.89 15.46
N GLU A 34 -3.76 1.64 16.17
CA GLU A 34 -2.43 1.51 15.57
C GLU A 34 -2.36 0.32 14.61
N HIS A 35 -2.98 -0.81 14.96
CA HIS A 35 -3.09 -1.95 14.07
C HIS A 35 -3.87 -1.62 12.79
N THR A 36 -4.98 -0.87 12.90
CA THR A 36 -5.73 -0.41 11.72
C THR A 36 -4.90 0.50 10.83
N LYS A 37 -4.14 1.45 11.40
CA LYS A 37 -3.20 2.30 10.63
C LYS A 37 -2.17 1.45 9.88
N ALA A 38 -1.57 0.47 10.55
CA ALA A 38 -0.60 -0.45 9.95
C ALA A 38 -1.22 -1.30 8.84
N SER A 39 -2.43 -1.83 9.04
CA SER A 39 -3.15 -2.62 8.03
C SER A 39 -3.46 -1.81 6.77
N LEU A 40 -3.88 -0.55 6.94
CA LEU A 40 -4.09 0.36 5.81
C LEU A 40 -2.79 0.62 5.05
N ARG A 41 -1.67 0.84 5.76
CA ARG A 41 -0.35 1.00 5.12
C ARG A 41 0.06 -0.24 4.34
N ALA A 42 -0.09 -1.43 4.91
CA ALA A 42 0.25 -2.68 4.24
C ALA A 42 -0.54 -2.86 2.92
N LYS A 43 -1.83 -2.52 2.89
CA LYS A 43 -2.65 -2.56 1.67
C LYS A 43 -2.13 -1.63 0.57
N VAL A 44 -1.70 -0.43 0.93
CA VAL A 44 -1.15 0.56 -0.02
C VAL A 44 0.26 0.17 -0.46
N GLU A 45 1.11 -0.30 0.45
CA GLU A 45 2.50 -0.69 0.15
C GLU A 45 2.58 -1.91 -0.77
N HIS A 46 1.57 -2.78 -0.76
CA HIS A 46 1.53 -3.99 -1.58
C HIS A 46 1.64 -3.74 -3.10
N PRO A 47 0.79 -2.93 -3.76
CA PRO A 47 0.94 -2.61 -5.18
C PRO A 47 2.27 -1.90 -5.47
N PHE A 48 2.78 -1.02 -4.60
CA PHE A 48 4.10 -0.43 -4.79
C PHE A 48 5.23 -1.47 -4.79
N ARG A 49 5.14 -2.50 -3.95
CA ARG A 49 6.09 -3.62 -3.95
C ARG A 49 6.03 -4.37 -5.29
N VAL A 50 4.84 -4.66 -5.81
CA VAL A 50 4.66 -5.32 -7.12
C VAL A 50 5.31 -4.50 -8.22
N ILE A 51 5.02 -3.19 -8.28
CA ILE A 51 5.60 -2.27 -9.27
C ILE A 51 7.12 -2.24 -9.20
N LYS A 52 7.69 -2.08 -8.00
CA LYS A 52 9.14 -1.94 -7.84
C LYS A 52 9.91 -3.25 -8.04
N ARG A 53 9.36 -4.37 -7.57
CA ARG A 53 10.06 -5.67 -7.57
C ARG A 53 9.69 -6.52 -8.78
N GLN A 54 8.40 -6.74 -9.06
CA GLN A 54 7.96 -7.62 -10.13
C GLN A 54 8.10 -6.96 -11.51
N PHE A 55 7.71 -5.68 -11.63
CA PHE A 55 7.82 -4.94 -12.88
C PHE A 55 9.15 -4.17 -13.03
N GLY A 56 10.02 -4.22 -12.00
CA GLY A 56 11.36 -3.62 -12.06
C GLY A 56 11.39 -2.09 -12.17
N TYR A 57 10.33 -1.39 -11.79
CA TYR A 57 10.26 0.07 -11.83
C TYR A 57 10.97 0.70 -10.60
N ALA A 58 12.29 0.51 -10.53
CA ALA A 58 13.14 1.04 -9.47
C ALA A 58 13.66 2.46 -9.76
N LYS A 59 13.85 2.79 -11.05
CA LYS A 59 14.29 4.10 -11.53
C LYS A 59 13.41 4.57 -12.68
N VAL A 60 13.27 5.88 -12.76
CA VAL A 60 12.57 6.58 -13.84
C VAL A 60 13.35 6.39 -15.15
N ARG A 61 12.68 5.97 -16.24
CA ARG A 61 13.36 5.63 -17.51
C ARG A 61 13.29 6.74 -18.56
N TYR A 62 12.20 7.51 -18.61
CA TYR A 62 11.97 8.47 -19.68
C TYR A 62 12.40 9.89 -19.29
N ARG A 63 12.83 10.67 -20.28
CA ARG A 63 13.02 12.12 -20.14
C ARG A 63 11.65 12.80 -20.22
N GLY A 64 11.22 13.41 -19.11
CA GLY A 64 9.97 14.18 -19.00
C GLY A 64 8.94 13.57 -18.05
N LEU A 65 8.31 14.42 -17.24
CA LEU A 65 7.34 14.02 -16.21
C LEU A 65 6.14 13.28 -16.80
N ALA A 66 5.56 13.80 -17.89
CA ALA A 66 4.36 13.23 -18.51
C ALA A 66 4.54 11.76 -18.91
N LYS A 67 5.67 11.42 -19.54
CA LYS A 67 5.97 10.04 -20.00
C LYS A 67 6.11 9.08 -18.82
N ASN A 68 6.73 9.53 -17.74
CA ASN A 68 6.91 8.73 -16.53
C ASN A 68 5.60 8.56 -15.75
N THR A 69 4.76 9.59 -15.70
CA THR A 69 3.42 9.49 -15.10
C THR A 69 2.56 8.51 -15.88
N ALA A 70 2.55 8.58 -17.21
CA ALA A 70 1.84 7.61 -18.05
C ALA A 70 2.32 6.17 -17.79
N GLN A 71 3.64 5.94 -17.77
CA GLN A 71 4.21 4.62 -17.45
C GLN A 71 3.77 4.14 -16.05
N MET A 72 3.84 5.00 -15.04
CA MET A 72 3.43 4.65 -13.67
C MET A 72 1.96 4.26 -13.59
N LEU A 73 1.07 5.02 -14.24
CA LEU A 73 -0.37 4.72 -14.28
C LEU A 73 -0.64 3.37 -14.94
N THR A 74 0.01 3.07 -16.05
CA THR A 74 -0.07 1.76 -16.71
C THR A 74 0.40 0.63 -15.79
N LEU A 75 1.51 0.81 -15.08
CA LEU A 75 2.01 -0.18 -14.12
C LEU A 75 1.05 -0.39 -12.94
N PHE A 76 0.35 0.65 -12.48
CA PHE A 76 -0.70 0.49 -11.47
C PHE A 76 -1.88 -0.34 -11.99
N ALA A 77 -2.33 -0.10 -13.23
CA ALA A 77 -3.38 -0.92 -13.85
C ALA A 77 -2.95 -2.39 -13.97
N LEU A 78 -1.72 -2.64 -14.45
CA LEU A 78 -1.16 -4.00 -14.54
C LEU A 78 -0.95 -4.65 -13.17
N SER A 79 -0.64 -3.86 -12.14
CA SER A 79 -0.53 -4.38 -10.77
C SER A 79 -1.87 -4.89 -10.25
N ASN A 80 -2.97 -4.20 -10.55
CA ASN A 80 -4.31 -4.69 -10.18
C ASN A 80 -4.61 -6.04 -10.84
N LEU A 81 -4.24 -6.21 -12.11
CA LEU A 81 -4.37 -7.48 -12.82
C LEU A 81 -3.49 -8.57 -12.19
N TRP A 82 -2.22 -8.27 -11.91
CA TRP A 82 -1.28 -9.20 -11.29
C TRP A 82 -1.75 -9.68 -9.91
N LEU A 83 -2.38 -8.80 -9.12
CA LEU A 83 -2.96 -9.14 -7.82
C LEU A 83 -4.15 -10.09 -7.93
N LYS A 84 -4.92 -9.98 -9.02
CA LYS A 84 -6.10 -10.83 -9.28
C LYS A 84 -5.77 -12.07 -10.10
N ARG A 85 -4.51 -12.30 -10.47
CA ARG A 85 -4.10 -13.45 -11.31
C ARG A 85 -4.63 -14.81 -10.85
N LYS A 86 -4.69 -15.08 -9.54
CA LYS A 86 -5.21 -16.36 -9.01
C LYS A 86 -6.72 -16.55 -9.20
N HIS A 87 -7.46 -15.45 -9.36
CA HIS A 87 -8.89 -15.48 -9.63
C HIS A 87 -9.20 -15.42 -11.13
N LEU A 88 -8.31 -14.82 -11.91
CA LEU A 88 -8.49 -14.60 -13.35
C LEU A 88 -7.91 -15.72 -14.20
N LEU A 89 -6.83 -16.35 -13.73
CA LEU A 89 -6.36 -17.59 -14.30
C LEU A 89 -7.23 -18.71 -13.70
N PRO A 90 -7.94 -19.51 -14.52
CA PRO A 90 -8.44 -20.79 -14.03
C PRO A 90 -7.24 -21.60 -13.51
N ALA A 91 -7.48 -22.68 -12.76
CA ALA A 91 -6.42 -23.62 -12.41
C ALA A 91 -5.82 -24.18 -13.72
N VAL A 92 -4.83 -23.48 -14.28
CA VAL A 92 -4.03 -23.97 -15.38
C VAL A 92 -3.21 -25.06 -14.72
N VAL A 93 -3.72 -26.27 -14.92
CA VAL A 93 -3.11 -27.58 -14.76
C VAL A 93 -1.61 -27.48 -14.56
N ASP A 94 -1.11 -28.15 -13.51
CA ASP A 94 0.30 -28.53 -13.37
C ASP A 94 0.84 -29.05 -14.70
N VAL A 95 1.45 -28.18 -15.50
CA VAL A 95 2.41 -28.60 -16.51
C VAL A 95 3.75 -28.50 -15.82
N ARG A 96 4.09 -29.59 -15.11
CA ARG A 96 5.45 -29.89 -14.72
C ARG A 96 6.31 -29.85 -15.99
N LEU A 97 7.33 -29.00 -15.98
CA LEU A 97 8.56 -29.22 -16.73
C LEU A 97 9.60 -29.71 -15.73
#